data_AF-A0A645CU68-F1
#
_entry.id   AF-A0A645CU68-F1
#
_cell.length_a   1.000
_cell.length_b   1.000
_cell.length_c   1.000
_cell.angle_alpha   90.00
_cell.angle_beta   90.00
_cell.angle_gamma   90.00
#
_symmetry.space_group_name_H-M   'P 1'
#
loop_
_entity.id
_entity.type
_entity.pdbx_description
1 polymer ?
#
loop_
_entity_poly.entity_id
_entity_poly.type
_entity_poly.pdbx_seq_one_letter_code
_entity_poly.pdbx_strand_id
1 'polypeptide(L)'
;MKTVEVVYLITSADRCTALPATLAAWVQRHWMIDNTLHWVRDVTYDGDRPRHAAHVMATLRSAAISILRFTGWDKIATDRRHHSRNPERATTCALTC
;
A
#
# COMPACT_ATOMS: atom_id res chain seq x y z
N MET A 1 23.23 16.23 12.28
CA MET A 1 22.35 15.76 13.38
C MET A 1 21.80 14.42 12.95
N LYS A 2 22.09 13.32 13.67
CA LYS A 2 21.53 11.99 13.36
C LYS A 2 20.30 11.79 14.24
N THR A 3 19.16 11.49 13.61
CA THR A 3 17.98 11.03 14.33
C THR A 3 18.12 9.54 14.55
N VAL A 4 17.97 9.09 15.79
CA VAL A 4 17.94 7.66 16.13
C VAL A 4 16.50 7.31 16.47
N GLU A 5 15.95 6.33 15.74
CA GLU A 5 14.63 5.77 16.01
C GLU A 5 14.82 4.38 16.65
N VAL A 6 14.19 4.15 17.80
CA VAL A 6 14.22 2.87 18.51
C VAL A 6 12.84 2.24 18.41
N VAL A 7 12.77 1.05 17.82
CA VAL A 7 11.53 0.30 17.61
C VAL A 7 11.58 -1.01 18.40
N TYR A 8 10.54 -1.26 19.19
CA TYR A 8 10.38 -2.52 19.92
C TYR A 8 9.49 -3.47 19.12
N LEU A 9 9.89 -4.74 19.06
CA LEU A 9 9.24 -5.76 18.25
C LEU A 9 8.86 -6.95 19.13
N ILE A 10 7.66 -7.48 18.92
CA ILE A 10 7.21 -8.74 19.51
C ILE A 10 7.18 -9.78 18.40
N THR A 11 7.87 -10.90 18.59
CA THR A 11 7.94 -11.99 17.60
C THR A 11 7.89 -13.34 18.31
N SER A 12 7.24 -14.31 17.67
CA SER A 12 7.28 -15.72 18.08
C SER A 12 8.51 -16.46 17.53
N ALA A 13 9.33 -15.80 16.70
CA ALA A 13 10.50 -16.41 16.10
C ALA A 13 11.58 -16.73 17.14
N ASP A 14 12.17 -17.91 17.02
CA ASP A 14 13.22 -18.38 17.93
C ASP A 14 14.53 -17.58 17.75
N ARG A 15 15.20 -17.27 18.86
CA ARG A 15 16.40 -16.40 18.86
C ARG A 15 17.60 -17.01 18.15
N CYS A 16 17.69 -18.34 18.08
CA CYS A 16 18.80 -19.03 17.42
C CYS A 16 18.61 -19.08 15.89
N THR A 17 17.38 -18.93 15.40
CA THR A 17 17.05 -18.98 13.97
C THR A 17 16.78 -17.60 13.36
N ALA A 18 16.26 -16.66 14.14
CA ALA A 18 15.98 -15.29 13.70
C ALA A 18 17.01 -14.32 14.27
N LEU A 19 18.22 -14.35 13.70
CA LEU A 19 19.28 -13.39 13.99
C LEU A 19 18.78 -11.94 13.81
N PRO A 20 19.37 -10.95 14.50
CA PRO A 20 18.91 -9.55 14.46
C PRO A 20 18.77 -8.97 13.05
N ALA A 21 19.69 -9.32 12.14
CA ALA A 21 19.63 -8.88 10.74
C ALA A 21 18.41 -9.47 10.00
N THR A 22 18.04 -10.72 10.29
CA THR A 22 16.86 -11.37 9.72
C THR A 22 15.57 -10.71 10.22
N LEU A 23 15.49 -10.42 11.52
CA LEU A 23 14.35 -9.71 12.11
C LEU A 23 14.23 -8.29 11.52
N ALA A 24 15.34 -7.57 11.39
CA ALA A 24 15.35 -6.25 10.76
C ALA A 24 14.85 -6.30 9.30
N ALA A 25 15.29 -7.29 8.52
CA ALA A 25 14.84 -7.46 7.14
C ALA A 25 13.33 -7.79 7.05
N TRP A 26 12.82 -8.64 7.94
CA TRP A 26 11.38 -8.95 7.98
C TRP A 26 10.54 -7.73 8.33
N VAL A 27 10.98 -6.95 9.32
CA VAL A 27 10.30 -5.73 9.77
C VAL A 27 10.32 -4.68 8.67
N GLN A 28 11.46 -4.44 8.03
CA GLN A 28 11.54 -3.52 6.88
C GLN A 28 10.61 -3.96 5.74
N ARG A 29 10.53 -5.25 5.45
CA ARG A 29 9.63 -5.77 4.41
C ARG A 29 8.16 -5.66 4.80
N HIS A 30 7.82 -5.85 6.07
CA HIS A 30 6.48 -5.65 6.59
C HIS A 30 6.07 -4.17 6.48
N TRP A 31 6.92 -3.25 6.93
CA TRP A 31 6.69 -1.80 6.79
C TRP A 31 6.58 -1.36 5.35
N MET A 32 7.33 -1.99 4.43
CA MET A 32 7.20 -1.69 3.01
C MET A 32 5.79 -1.98 2.49
N ILE A 33 5.13 -3.05 2.96
CA ILE A 33 3.74 -3.36 2.57
C ILE A 33 2.80 -2.27 3.07
N ASP A 34 2.93 -1.85 4.33
CA ASP A 34 2.09 -0.80 4.90
C ASP A 34 2.33 0.57 4.24
N ASN A 35 3.58 0.97 4.02
CA ASN A 35 3.88 2.23 3.34
C ASN A 35 3.43 2.22 1.88
N THR A 36 3.45 1.08 1.22
CA THR A 36 3.17 0.98 -0.22
C THR A 36 1.70 0.73 -0.53
N LEU A 37 0.93 0.16 0.41
CA LEU A 37 -0.49 -0.13 0.25
C LEU A 37 -1.36 0.68 1.20
N HIS A 38 -1.10 0.63 2.51
CA HIS A 38 -1.91 1.32 3.52
C HIS A 38 -1.82 2.84 3.38
N TRP A 39 -0.60 3.41 3.33
CA TRP A 39 -0.45 4.86 3.20
C TRP A 39 -1.08 5.39 1.91
N VAL A 40 -0.90 4.68 0.80
CA VAL A 40 -1.56 5.03 -0.47
C VAL A 40 -3.07 4.96 -0.29
N ARG A 41 -3.63 3.90 0.28
CA ARG A 41 -5.08 3.77 0.46
C ARG A 41 -5.65 4.88 1.36
N ASP A 42 -5.00 5.18 2.47
CA ASP A 42 -5.54 6.09 3.47
C ASP A 42 -5.38 7.56 3.02
N VAL A 43 -4.22 7.94 2.47
CA VAL A 43 -3.96 9.32 2.00
C VAL A 43 -4.61 9.59 0.64
N THR A 44 -4.68 8.58 -0.21
CA THR A 44 -5.26 8.74 -1.55
C THR A 44 -6.77 8.60 -1.44
N TYR A 45 -7.29 7.53 -0.86
CA TYR A 45 -8.70 7.19 -1.04
C TYR A 45 -9.65 7.64 0.07
N ASP A 46 -9.16 8.31 1.11
CA ASP A 46 -9.93 8.86 2.24
C ASP A 46 -10.81 7.80 2.92
N GLY A 47 -10.34 7.31 4.08
CA GLY A 47 -10.89 6.16 4.79
C GLY A 47 -12.32 6.36 5.32
N ASP A 48 -12.81 7.60 5.37
CA ASP A 48 -14.02 7.98 6.12
C ASP A 48 -15.33 7.80 5.32
N ARG A 49 -15.55 6.58 4.83
CA ARG A 49 -16.83 6.14 4.21
C ARG A 49 -17.51 5.06 5.06
N PRO A 50 -18.85 4.93 5.01
CA PRO A 50 -19.63 4.15 5.98
C PRO A 50 -19.11 2.72 6.13
N ARG A 51 -18.94 2.29 7.39
CA ARG A 51 -18.33 1.01 7.80
C ARG A 51 -18.89 -0.22 7.07
N HIS A 52 -20.16 -0.18 6.66
CA HIS A 52 -20.85 -1.25 5.94
C HIS A 52 -20.31 -1.52 4.53
N ALA A 53 -19.61 -0.58 3.91
CA ALA A 53 -19.01 -0.74 2.58
C ALA A 53 -17.46 -0.80 2.62
N ALA A 54 -16.86 -0.77 3.82
CA ALA A 54 -15.42 -0.65 3.99
C ALA A 54 -14.65 -1.81 3.33
N HIS A 55 -15.14 -3.04 3.46
CA HIS A 55 -14.49 -4.21 2.87
C HIS A 55 -14.55 -4.19 1.34
N VAL A 56 -15.73 -3.93 0.76
CA VAL A 56 -15.91 -3.84 -0.69
C VAL A 56 -15.04 -2.72 -1.28
N MET A 57 -15.05 -1.55 -0.63
CA MET A 57 -14.23 -0.42 -1.06
C MET A 57 -12.72 -0.69 -0.90
N ALA A 58 -12.30 -1.41 0.14
CA ALA A 58 -10.90 -1.82 0.30
C ALA A 58 -10.46 -2.74 -0.84
N THR A 59 -11.28 -3.73 -1.21
CA THR A 59 -11.01 -4.65 -2.32
C THR A 59 -10.92 -3.89 -3.66
N LEU A 60 -11.86 -3.00 -3.95
CA LEU A 60 -11.84 -2.21 -5.19
C LEU A 60 -10.61 -1.29 -5.28
N ARG A 61 -10.19 -0.69 -4.16
CA ARG A 61 -9.00 0.17 -4.12
C ARG A 61 -7.72 -0.64 -4.29
N SER A 62 -7.61 -1.80 -3.64
CA SER A 62 -6.49 -2.72 -3.84
C SER A 62 -6.40 -3.19 -5.29
N ALA A 63 -7.53 -3.51 -5.93
CA ALA A 63 -7.58 -3.87 -7.35
C ALA A 63 -7.11 -2.71 -8.24
N ALA A 64 -7.59 -1.49 -8.00
CA ALA A 64 -7.17 -0.30 -8.74
C ALA A 64 -5.66 -0.01 -8.60
N ILE A 65 -5.11 -0.12 -7.39
CA ILE A 65 -3.68 0.04 -7.13
C ILE A 65 -2.87 -1.03 -7.89
N SER A 66 -3.30 -2.28 -7.87
CA SER A 66 -2.63 -3.37 -8.61
C SER A 66 -2.65 -3.14 -10.12
N ILE A 67 -3.78 -2.70 -10.68
CA ILE A 67 -3.93 -2.38 -12.12
C ILE A 67 -3.00 -1.23 -12.54
N LEU A 68 -2.93 -0.16 -11.74
CA LEU A 68 -2.03 0.97 -11.98
C LEU A 68 -0.56 0.54 -11.99
N ARG A 69 -0.16 -0.34 -11.06
CA ARG A 69 1.20 -0.89 -11.05
C ARG A 69 1.47 -1.80 -12.23
N PHE A 70 0.50 -2.63 -12.62
CA PHE A 70 0.63 -3.53 -13.76
C PHE A 70 0.84 -2.77 -15.07
N THR A 71 0.25 -1.58 -15.19
CA THR A 71 0.42 -0.69 -16.35
C THR A 71 1.66 0.20 -16.30
N GLY A 72 2.55 -0.01 -15.32
CA GLY A 72 3.83 0.68 -15.21
C GLY A 72 3.76 2.07 -14.56
N TRP A 73 2.70 2.36 -13.81
CA TRP A 73 2.53 3.65 -13.16
C TRP A 73 2.98 3.61 -11.69
N ASP A 74 4.14 4.20 -11.44
CA ASP A 74 4.77 4.20 -10.10
C ASP A 74 4.20 5.27 -9.15
N LYS A 75 3.52 6.31 -9.67
CA LYS A 75 3.05 7.48 -8.90
C LYS A 75 1.52 7.53 -8.77
N ILE A 76 0.96 6.50 -8.14
CA ILE A 76 -0.48 6.25 -7.93
C ILE A 76 -1.30 7.52 -7.56
N ALA A 77 -0.79 8.38 -6.67
CA ALA A 77 -1.51 9.59 -6.25
C ALA A 77 -1.65 10.65 -7.35
N THR A 78 -0.65 10.80 -8.22
CA THR A 78 -0.68 11.70 -9.38
C THR A 78 -1.56 11.13 -10.48
N ASP A 79 -1.50 9.82 -10.67
CA ASP A 79 -2.24 9.14 -11.74
C ASP A 79 -3.72 9.08 -11.45
N ARG A 80 -4.10 8.87 -10.18
CA ARG A 80 -5.50 9.05 -9.77
C ARG A 80 -6.01 10.46 -10.12
N ARG A 81 -5.23 11.52 -9.93
CA ARG A 81 -5.62 12.89 -10.32
C ARG A 81 -5.67 13.09 -11.84
N HIS A 82 -4.95 12.28 -12.60
CA HIS A 82 -4.98 12.27 -14.06
C HIS A 82 -6.24 11.55 -14.56
N HIS A 83 -6.58 10.40 -13.97
CA HIS A 83 -7.75 9.58 -14.32
C HIS A 83 -9.07 10.08 -13.72
N SER A 84 -9.05 10.78 -12.57
CA SER A 84 -10.25 11.39 -11.99
C SER A 84 -10.84 12.50 -12.87
N ARG A 85 -10.04 13.05 -13.80
CA ARG A 85 -10.46 14.07 -14.76
C ARG A 85 -11.06 13.47 -16.03
N ASN A 86 -10.91 12.16 -16.27
CA ASN A 86 -11.49 11.48 -17.42
C ASN A 86 -11.77 9.99 -17.08
N PRO A 87 -12.98 9.66 -16.61
CA PRO A 87 -13.33 8.32 -16.11
C PRO A 87 -13.25 7.23 -17.18
N GLU A 88 -13.45 7.54 -18.46
CA GLU A 88 -13.36 6.60 -19.59
C GLU A 88 -11.95 6.03 -19.76
N ARG A 89 -10.91 6.78 -19.37
CA ARG A 89 -9.52 6.28 -19.40
C ARG A 89 -9.23 5.32 -18.25
N ALA A 90 -9.93 5.47 -17.13
CA ALA A 90 -9.80 4.55 -15.99
C ALA A 90 -10.45 3.20 -16.30
N THR A 91 -11.64 3.22 -16.92
CA THR A 91 -12.32 2.00 -17.39
C THR A 91 -11.53 1.32 -18.50
N THR A 92 -11.03 2.07 -19.48
CA THR A 92 -10.16 1.52 -20.54
C THR A 92 -8.92 0.86 -19.95
N CYS A 93 -8.21 1.54 -19.04
CA CYS A 93 -7.05 0.98 -18.35
C CYS A 93 -7.41 -0.35 -17.67
N ALA A 94 -8.46 -0.39 -16.86
CA ALA A 94 -8.89 -1.62 -16.18
C ALA A 94 -9.28 -2.77 -17.12
N LEU A 95 -9.79 -2.48 -18.32
CA LEU A 95 -10.26 -3.47 -19.29
C LEU A 95 -9.19 -3.92 -20.30
N THR A 96 -8.05 -3.22 -20.38
CA THR A 96 -6.96 -3.51 -21.31
C THR A 96 -5.65 -3.97 -20.64
N CYS A 97 -5.65 -4.08 -19.31
CA CYS A 97 -4.57 -4.70 -18.53
C CYS A 97 -4.58 -6.23 -18.63
#